data_AF-A0A7L3PAI5-F1
#
_entry.id   AF-A0A7L3PAI5-F1
#
_cell.length_a   1.000
_cell.length_b   1.000
_cell.length_c   1.000
_cell.angle_alpha   90.00
_cell.angle_beta   90.00
_cell.angle_gamma   90.00
#
_symmetry.space_group_name_H-M   'P 1'
#
loop_
_entity.id
_entity.type
_entity.pdbx_description
1 polymer ?
#
loop_
_entity_poly.entity_id
_entity_poly.type
_entity_poly.pdbx_seq_one_letter_code
_entity_poly.pdbx_strand_id
1 'polypeptide(L)'
;SPADVTLDPDTANPFLILAGDQRGVGRRDEWTLLPNTPECFDTEPCVLGRQGFAAGRHCWEVEVAQAGDWWAVGVAQESVRRKGVLRFAPQEGI
;
A
#
# COMPACT_ATOMS: atom_id res chain seq x y z
N SER A 1 -6.18 7.01 -20.03
CA SER A 1 -4.72 7.18 -19.91
C SER A 1 -4.25 6.41 -18.70
N PRO A 2 -2.97 5.99 -18.65
CA PRO A 2 -2.40 5.43 -17.44
C PRO A 2 -2.56 6.42 -16.28
N ALA A 3 -2.93 5.93 -15.12
CA ALA A 3 -2.96 6.71 -13.88
C ALA A 3 -1.52 6.86 -13.37
N ASP A 4 -1.16 8.08 -12.97
CA ASP A 4 0.10 8.33 -12.30
C ASP A 4 -0.07 8.05 -10.80
N VAL A 5 0.36 6.86 -10.36
CA VAL A 5 0.20 6.40 -8.99
C VAL A 5 1.49 6.66 -8.21
N THR A 6 1.38 7.36 -7.09
CA THR A 6 2.45 7.54 -6.11
C THR A 6 2.00 6.98 -4.76
N LEU A 7 2.92 6.40 -4.00
CA LEU A 7 2.64 5.79 -2.70
C LEU A 7 2.54 6.86 -1.61
N ASP A 8 1.60 6.69 -0.69
CA ASP A 8 1.39 7.59 0.44
C ASP A 8 2.17 7.12 1.68
N PRO A 9 3.23 7.84 2.08
CA PRO A 9 4.03 7.48 3.25
C PRO A 9 3.23 7.44 4.55
N ASP A 10 2.16 8.23 4.67
CA ASP A 10 1.36 8.30 5.90
C ASP A 10 0.54 7.02 6.13
N THR A 11 0.32 6.24 5.07
CA THR A 11 -0.38 4.95 5.13
C THR A 11 0.56 3.76 5.30
N ALA A 12 1.86 3.94 5.04
CA ALA A 12 2.80 2.82 4.90
C ALA A 12 3.02 2.10 6.23
N ASN A 13 2.95 0.76 6.19
CA ASN A 13 3.34 -0.06 7.32
C ASN A 13 4.84 0.10 7.64
N PRO A 14 5.26 0.03 8.92
CA PRO A 14 6.66 0.27 9.28
C PRO A 14 7.65 -0.82 8.83
N PHE A 15 7.19 -1.97 8.32
CA PHE A 15 8.03 -2.94 7.62
C PHE A 15 8.34 -2.57 6.17
N LEU A 16 7.74 -1.49 5.64
CA LEU A 16 7.97 -1.05 4.27
C LEU A 16 9.03 0.06 4.20
N ILE A 17 9.76 0.07 3.10
CA ILE A 17 10.63 1.18 2.71
C ILE A 17 10.17 1.69 1.35
N LEU A 18 9.87 2.99 1.29
CA LEU A 18 9.49 3.66 0.05
C LEU A 18 10.73 4.27 -0.62
N ALA A 19 10.76 4.20 -1.94
CA ALA A 19 11.75 4.93 -2.74
C ALA A 19 11.53 6.45 -2.62
N GLY A 20 12.58 7.24 -2.85
CA GLY A 20 12.52 8.70 -2.71
C GLY A 20 11.54 9.39 -3.65
N ASP A 21 11.22 8.77 -4.78
CA ASP A 21 10.21 9.23 -5.74
C ASP A 21 8.79 8.72 -5.45
N GLN A 22 8.62 7.94 -4.37
CA GLN A 22 7.37 7.33 -3.94
C GLN A 22 6.75 6.37 -4.97
N ARG A 23 7.56 5.81 -5.89
CA ARG A 23 7.10 4.86 -6.90
C ARG A 23 7.61 3.44 -6.70
N GLY A 24 8.53 3.25 -5.76
CA GLY A 24 9.04 1.94 -5.36
C GLY A 24 8.70 1.63 -3.90
N VAL A 25 8.48 0.35 -3.63
CA VAL A 25 8.35 -0.18 -2.26
C VAL A 25 9.16 -1.45 -2.12
N GLY A 26 9.86 -1.57 -1.00
CA GLY A 26 10.54 -2.77 -0.56
C GLY A 26 10.16 -3.13 0.86
N ARG A 27 10.56 -4.32 1.30
CA ARG A 27 10.41 -4.77 2.69
C ARG A 27 11.72 -4.60 3.44
N ARG A 28 11.63 -4.17 4.69
CA ARG A 28 12.76 -4.12 5.64
C ARG A 28 12.84 -5.45 6.40
N ASP A 29 14.05 -5.82 6.81
CA ASP A 29 14.28 -6.95 7.71
C ASP A 29 13.84 -6.63 9.15
N GLU A 30 14.00 -5.37 9.55
CA GLU A 30 13.71 -4.89 10.90
C GLU A 30 12.57 -3.87 10.91
N TRP A 31 11.75 -3.95 11.95
CA TRP A 31 10.69 -2.99 12.22
C TRP A 31 11.29 -1.65 12.64
N THR A 32 10.89 -0.56 11.96
CA THR A 32 11.29 0.79 12.37
C THR A 32 10.19 1.40 13.23
N LEU A 33 10.59 2.09 14.31
CA LEU A 33 9.65 2.77 15.21
C LEU A 33 9.13 4.05 14.55
N LEU A 34 8.18 3.89 13.61
CA LEU A 34 7.44 4.99 13.00
C LEU A 34 6.24 5.37 13.88
N PRO A 35 5.78 6.64 13.82
CA PRO A 35 4.55 7.04 14.50
C PRO A 35 3.38 6.19 14.01
N ASN A 36 2.73 5.46 14.93
CA ASN A 36 1.55 4.67 14.62
C ASN A 36 0.31 5.60 14.56
N THR A 37 0.20 6.38 13.48
CA THR A 37 -0.95 7.25 13.23
C THR A 37 -2.18 6.45 12.77
N PRO A 38 -3.41 6.97 12.88
CA PRO A 38 -4.61 6.25 12.41
C PRO A 38 -4.57 5.80 10.94
N GLU A 39 -3.87 6.55 10.09
CA GLU A 39 -3.78 6.34 8.64
C GLU A 39 -2.85 5.17 8.27
N CYS A 40 -1.83 4.91 9.11
CA CYS A 40 -0.80 3.90 8.90
C CYS A 40 -1.36 2.47 9.05
N PHE A 41 -0.98 1.54 8.19
CA PHE A 41 -1.22 0.11 8.44
C PHE A 41 -0.28 -0.41 9.55
N ASP A 42 -0.81 -1.00 10.62
CA ASP A 42 0.05 -1.46 11.73
C ASP A 42 0.52 -2.93 11.61
N THR A 43 -0.32 -3.78 11.01
CA THR A 43 -0.15 -5.23 11.03
C THR A 43 0.22 -5.77 9.65
N GLU A 44 -0.59 -5.46 8.64
CA GLU A 44 -0.32 -5.91 7.27
C GLU A 44 0.74 -5.03 6.61
N PRO A 45 1.72 -5.59 5.87
CA PRO A 45 2.76 -4.85 5.15
C PRO A 45 2.18 -4.18 3.89
N CYS A 46 1.23 -3.27 4.08
CA CYS A 46 0.50 -2.56 3.04
C CYS A 46 0.85 -1.07 3.03
N VAL A 47 0.64 -0.44 1.87
CA VAL A 47 0.71 1.00 1.63
C VAL A 47 -0.32 1.33 0.55
N LEU A 48 -0.92 2.51 0.59
CA LEU A 48 -1.83 2.97 -0.46
C LEU A 48 -1.16 3.88 -1.48
N GLY A 49 -1.82 4.00 -2.63
CA GLY A 49 -1.65 5.16 -3.50
C GLY A 49 -2.22 6.42 -2.86
N ARG A 50 -1.59 7.56 -3.14
CA ARG A 50 -1.95 8.87 -2.59
C ARG A 50 -3.24 9.45 -3.16
N GLN A 51 -3.55 9.14 -4.42
CA GLN A 51 -4.76 9.60 -5.09
C GLN A 51 -5.80 8.47 -5.14
N GLY A 52 -7.00 8.75 -4.65
CA GLY A 52 -8.16 7.87 -4.82
C GLY A 52 -8.87 8.08 -6.16
N PHE A 53 -9.68 7.09 -6.55
CA PHE A 53 -10.50 7.14 -7.76
C PHE A 53 -11.99 7.06 -7.40
N ALA A 54 -12.77 8.10 -7.73
CA ALA A 54 -14.21 8.12 -7.48
C ALA A 54 -15.06 7.58 -8.64
N ALA A 55 -14.58 7.70 -9.88
CA ALA A 55 -15.27 7.26 -11.09
C ALA A 55 -14.30 7.08 -12.26
N GLY A 56 -14.77 6.46 -13.34
CA GLY A 56 -14.03 6.30 -14.60
C GLY A 56 -13.30 4.95 -14.72
N ARG A 57 -12.41 4.86 -15.71
CA ARG A 57 -11.54 3.69 -15.96
C ARG A 57 -10.09 4.13 -15.84
N HIS A 58 -9.35 3.45 -14.97
CA HIS A 58 -7.95 3.73 -14.65
C HIS A 58 -7.13 2.47 -14.85
N CYS A 59 -5.90 2.62 -15.32
CA CYS A 59 -4.94 1.53 -15.42
C CYS A 59 -3.58 2.01 -14.93
N TRP A 60 -2.84 1.15 -14.26
CA TRP A 60 -1.46 1.36 -13.85
C TRP A 60 -0.71 0.05 -14.02
N GLU A 61 0.61 0.15 -14.07
CA GLU A 61 1.50 -0.99 -14.22
C GLU A 61 2.42 -1.04 -13.01
N VAL A 62 2.77 -2.25 -12.58
CA VAL A 62 3.69 -2.47 -11.47
C VAL A 62 4.78 -3.42 -11.96
N GLU A 63 6.02 -2.96 -11.87
CA GLU A 63 7.19 -3.80 -12.04
C GLU A 63 7.43 -4.56 -10.73
N VAL A 64 7.50 -5.89 -10.82
CA VAL A 64 7.73 -6.77 -9.66
C VAL A 64 9.13 -7.35 -9.76
N ALA A 65 9.87 -7.29 -8.64
CA ALA A 65 11.19 -7.89 -8.58
C ALA A 65 11.08 -9.41 -8.78
N GLN A 66 12.02 -9.96 -9.56
CA GLN A 66 12.08 -11.40 -9.82
C GLN A 66 12.42 -12.22 -8.56
N ALA A 67 13.04 -11.57 -7.57
CA ALA A 67 13.35 -12.10 -6.26
C ALA A 67 12.35 -11.55 -5.22
N GLY A 68 11.52 -12.43 -4.67
CA GLY A 68 10.53 -12.10 -3.66
C GLY A 68 9.43 -13.16 -3.63
N ASP A 69 9.18 -13.75 -2.46
CA ASP A 69 8.29 -14.92 -2.39
C ASP A 69 6.81 -14.54 -2.53
N TRP A 70 6.40 -13.34 -2.09
CA TRP A 70 4.98 -12.94 -2.04
C TRP A 70 4.78 -11.43 -2.24
N TRP A 71 3.85 -11.07 -3.12
CA TRP A 71 3.36 -9.70 -3.33
C TRP A 71 1.89 -9.73 -3.73
N ALA A 72 1.20 -8.62 -3.51
CA ALA A 72 -0.15 -8.39 -4.00
C ALA A 72 -0.30 -6.92 -4.40
N VAL A 73 -1.12 -6.67 -5.42
CA VAL A 73 -1.50 -5.34 -5.88
C VAL A 73 -2.99 -5.35 -6.18
N GLY A 74 -3.66 -4.23 -5.92
CA GLY A 74 -5.09 -4.09 -6.17
C GLY A 74 -5.57 -2.70 -5.82
N VAL A 75 -6.85 -2.63 -5.50
CA VAL A 75 -7.52 -1.42 -5.02
C VAL A 75 -8.10 -1.70 -3.64
N ALA A 76 -8.23 -0.66 -2.83
CA ALA A 76 -8.97 -0.73 -1.59
C ALA A 76 -9.86 0.50 -1.47
N GLN A 77 -10.93 0.39 -0.68
CA GLN A 77 -11.72 1.55 -0.29
C GLN A 77 -10.86 2.48 0.57
N GLU A 78 -11.09 3.80 0.48
CA GLU A 78 -10.40 4.78 1.34
C GLU A 78 -10.60 4.45 2.83
N SER A 79 -11.79 3.96 3.17
CA SER A 79 -12.20 3.55 4.51
C SER A 79 -11.72 2.17 4.94
N VAL A 80 -10.86 1.49 4.16
CA VAL A 80 -10.35 0.16 4.54
C VAL A 80 -9.71 0.22 5.92
N ARG A 81 -9.96 -0.81 6.73
CA ARG A 81 -9.40 -0.90 8.08
C ARG A 81 -7.87 -0.93 8.01
N ARG A 82 -7.21 -0.12 8.83
CA ARG A 82 -5.74 -0.02 8.87
C ARG A 82 -5.08 -0.82 9.99
N LYS A 83 -5.87 -1.22 10.97
CA LYS A 83 -5.39 -1.81 12.22
C LYS A 83 -5.74 -3.28 12.36
N GLY A 84 -4.83 -4.08 12.89
CA GLY A 84 -4.99 -5.53 13.08
C GLY A 84 -5.01 -6.34 11.78
N VAL A 85 -5.12 -7.67 11.91
CA VAL A 85 -5.03 -8.64 10.80
C VAL A 85 -6.17 -8.45 9.80
N LEU A 86 -5.85 -8.16 8.54
CA LEU A 86 -6.83 -7.97 7.49
C LEU A 86 -7.17 -9.27 6.79
N ARG A 87 -8.44 -9.40 6.40
CA ARG A 87 -8.86 -10.42 5.45
C ARG A 87 -8.95 -9.75 4.09
N PHE A 88 -8.15 -10.22 3.13
CA PHE A 88 -8.19 -9.74 1.74
C PHE A 88 -9.45 -10.28 1.04
N ALA A 89 -10.58 -9.59 1.21
CA ALA A 89 -11.84 -9.93 0.61
C ALA A 89 -12.68 -8.67 0.33
N PRO A 90 -13.50 -8.66 -0.75
CA PRO A 90 -14.25 -7.46 -1.15
C PRO A 90 -15.17 -6.89 -0.06
N GLN A 91 -15.66 -7.74 0.86
CA GLN A 91 -16.51 -7.33 1.98
C GLN A 91 -15.77 -6.43 2.99
N GLU A 92 -14.43 -6.55 3.07
CA GLU A 92 -13.57 -5.70 3.91
C GLU A 92 -13.06 -4.46 3.15
N GLY A 93 -13.52 -4.26 1.90
CA GLY A 93 -13.10 -3.15 1.06
C GLY A 93 -11.73 -3.34 0.42
N ILE A 94 -11.30 -4.60 0.22
CA ILE A 94 -10.07 -4.98 -0.52
C ILE A 94 -10.42 -5.97 -1.65
#